data_AF-D9PGG0-F1
#
_entry.id   AF-D9PGG0-F1
#
_cell.length_a   1.000
_cell.length_b   1.000
_cell.length_c   1.000
_cell.angle_alpha   90.00
_cell.angle_beta   90.00
_cell.angle_gamma   90.00
#
_symmetry.space_group_name_H-M   'P 1'
#
loop_
_entity.id
_entity.type
_entity.pdbx_description
1 polymer ?
#
loop_
_entity_poly.entity_id
_entity_poly.type
_entity_poly.pdbx_seq_one_letter_code
_entity_poly.pdbx_strand_id
1 'polypeptide(L)' 'MIRLAVFASGGGSNFQSIIDKVRDKSLRAEIALLI' A
#
# COMPACT_ATOMS: atom_id res chain seq x y z
N MET A 1 -5.24 6.98 -12.10
CA MET A 1 -5.10 6.45 -10.73
C MET A 1 -4.05 5.35 -10.80
N ILE A 2 -3.04 5.38 -9.94
CA ILE A 2 -1.94 4.40 -9.99
C ILE A 2 -2.37 3.13 -9.25
N ARG A 3 -2.14 1.96 -9.86
CA ARG A 3 -2.37 0.65 -9.25
C ARG A 3 -1.04 0.14 -8.70
N LEU A 4 -0.96 -0.05 -7.39
CA LEU A 4 0.24 -0.47 -6.67
C LEU A 4 0.23 -1.98 -6.42
N ALA A 5 1.34 -2.64 -6.75
CA ALA A 5 1.69 -3.96 -6.25
C ALA A 5 2.80 -3.80 -5.21
N VAL A 6 2.65 -4.41 -4.05
CA VAL A 6 3.63 -4.34 -2.95
C VAL A 6 4.22 -5.72 -2.75
N PHE A 7 5.55 -5.82 -2.67
CA PHE A 7 6.24 -7.04 -2.29
C PHE A 7 6.73 -6.91 -0.84
N ALA A 8 6.36 -7.83 0.04
CA ALA A 8 6.74 -7.80 1.45
C ALA A 8 6.93 -9.22 2.01
N SER A 9 8.07 -9.44 2.68
CA SER A 9 8.42 -10.75 3.28
C SER A 9 8.61 -10.70 4.80
N GLY A 10 8.40 -9.53 5.42
CA GLY A 10 8.60 -9.29 6.86
C GLY A 10 7.30 -8.93 7.60
N GLY A 11 7.42 -8.30 8.77
CA GLY A 11 6.28 -7.94 9.63
C GLY A 11 5.28 -6.92 9.06
N GLY A 12 5.43 -6.47 7.82
CA GLY A 12 4.41 -5.70 7.10
C GLY A 12 4.21 -4.24 7.55
N SER A 13 5.04 -3.70 8.45
CA SER A 13 4.87 -2.33 8.97
C SER A 13 4.87 -1.24 7.90
N ASN A 14 5.71 -1.38 6.87
CA ASN A 14 5.71 -0.47 5.73
C ASN A 14 4.44 -0.63 4.88
N PHE A 15 3.98 -1.87 4.68
CA PHE A 15 2.74 -2.12 3.94
C PHE A 15 1.54 -1.49 4.67
N GLN A 16 1.47 -1.63 6.00
CA GLN A 16 0.46 -0.96 6.82
C GLN A 16 0.52 0.57 6.65
N SER A 17 1.72 1.15 6.70
CA SER A 17 1.91 2.60 6.49
C SER A 17 1.41 3.07 5.12
N ILE A 18 1.63 2.28 4.06
CA ILE A 18 1.13 2.59 2.71
C ILE A 18 -0.41 2.49 2.67
N ILE A 19 -1.00 1.45 3.28
CA ILE A 19 -2.46 1.30 3.38
C ILE A 19 -3.07 2.51 4.06
N ASP A 20 -2.50 2.97 5.16
CA ASP A 20 -3.02 4.09 5.92
C ASP A 20 -3.04 5.37 5.07
N LYS A 21 -1.99 5.59 4.28
CA LYS A 21 -1.88 6.72 3.34
C LYS A 21 -2.80 6.62 2.13
N VAL A 22 -3.11 5.41 1.67
CA VAL A 22 -4.12 5.20 0.63
C VAL A 22 -5.53 5.46 1.19
N ARG A 23 -5.82 5.00 2.41
CA ARG A 23 -7.12 5.18 3.08
C ARG A 23 -7.40 6.63 3.44
N ASP A 24 -6.41 7.36 3.95
CA ASP A 24 -6.52 8.78 4.28
C ASP A 24 -6.52 9.68 3.01
N LYS A 25 -6.35 9.09 1.82
CA LYS A 25 -6.29 9.74 0.50
C LYS A 25 -5.11 10.68 0.31
N SER A 26 -4.13 10.70 1.22
CA SER A 26 -2.87 11.44 1.03
C SER A 26 -1.98 10.80 -0.04
N LEU A 27 -2.14 9.48 -0.29
CA LEU A 27 -1.59 8.77 -1.43
C LEU A 27 -2.71 8.39 -2.40
N ARG A 28 -2.76 9.05 -3.57
CA ARG A 28 -3.75 8.77 -4.63
C ARG A 28 -3.39 7.52 -5.43
N ALA A 29 -3.56 6.36 -4.83
CA ALA A 29 -3.32 5.06 -5.45
C ALA A 29 -4.36 4.01 -5.00
N GLU A 30 -4.34 2.86 -5.65
CA GLU A 30 -5.11 1.68 -5.30
C GLU A 30 -4.11 0.54 -5.02
N ILE A 31 -4.20 -0.12 -3.86
CA ILE A 31 -3.44 -1.35 -3.59
C ILE A 31 -4.12 -2.47 -4.38
N ALA A 32 -3.52 -2.88 -5.49
CA ALA A 32 -4.06 -3.88 -6.39
C ALA A 32 -3.53 -5.29 -6.12
N LEU A 33 -2.35 -5.40 -5.47
CA LEU A 33 -1.69 -6.68 -5.19
C LEU A 33 -0.72 -6.56 -4.01
N LEU A 34 -0.65 -7.60 -3.19
CA LEU A 34 0.41 -7.85 -2.22
C LEU A 34 1.03 -9.21 -2.55
N ILE A 35 2.36 -9.26 -2.64
CA ILE A 35 3.17 -10.48 -2.83
C ILE A 35 4.08 -10.66 -1.62
#